data_AF-A0A957K0X5-F1
#
_entry.id   AF-A0A957K0X5-F1
#
_cell.length_a   1.000
_cell.length_b   1.000
_cell.length_c   1.000
_cell.angle_alpha   90.00
_cell.angle_beta   90.00
_cell.angle_gamma   90.00
#
_symmetry.space_group_name_H-M   'P 1'
#
loop_
_entity.id
_entity.type
_entity.pdbx_description
1 polymer ?
#
loop_
_entity_poly.entity_id
_entity_poly.type
_entity_poly.pdbx_seq_one_letter_code
_entity_poly.pdbx_strand_id
1 'polypeptide(L)'
;IEAGIPAVVAMQELVPVKTAHELVRVFAAQLARHGLVDRALSEARLPLYSQENEAWSVPVLFMRTSTGRIALGNPVHEILQRIRASGVYARENLMLPLPIDVVHVLGMEDATNLRQLSQEQAAARKLLEAATEIFERHENQERRRRTLVMLVGERGSAKSTQLRELAQDAALFYEMDRPVLPVIVDLSNFPFAASSQGGPLQFLIFQTLAAIWPDLQANQFEAMLTGRSSLTFRFLFDGSDDLTAEQRFEAWQRVSLLATRYPHHEYLLASDPDHLDRRNLTR
;
A
#
# COMPACT_ATOMS: atom_id res chain seq x y z
N ILE A 1 -38.44 -3.62 -16.61
CA ILE A 1 -37.64 -3.36 -15.39
C ILE A 1 -37.79 -4.58 -14.49
N GLU A 2 -36.93 -5.59 -14.64
CA GLU A 2 -36.72 -6.63 -13.61
C GLU A 2 -35.89 -5.97 -12.50
N ALA A 3 -36.51 -5.17 -11.62
CA ALA A 3 -35.78 -4.58 -10.51
C ALA A 3 -35.47 -5.67 -9.46
N GLY A 4 -34.58 -6.60 -9.81
CA GLY A 4 -34.11 -7.73 -9.03
C GLY A 4 -33.25 -7.27 -7.86
N ILE A 5 -33.89 -6.77 -6.81
CA ILE A 5 -33.25 -6.38 -5.56
C ILE A 5 -32.49 -7.61 -5.00
N PRO A 6 -31.14 -7.59 -4.95
CA PRO A 6 -30.35 -8.77 -4.60
C PRO A 6 -30.36 -9.05 -3.10
N ALA A 7 -30.57 -8.00 -2.29
CA ALA A 7 -30.68 -8.07 -0.84
C ALA A 7 -31.49 -6.89 -0.27
N VAL A 8 -32.17 -7.13 0.84
CA VAL A 8 -32.94 -6.16 1.63
C VAL A 8 -32.52 -6.28 3.09
N VAL A 9 -32.12 -5.17 3.69
CA VAL A 9 -32.02 -5.05 5.15
C VAL A 9 -33.33 -4.48 5.66
N ALA A 10 -34.03 -5.23 6.51
CA ALA A 10 -35.29 -4.84 7.14
C ALA A 10 -35.10 -4.70 8.66
N MET A 11 -36.02 -4.01 9.33
CA MET A 11 -36.09 -3.97 10.79
C MET A 11 -37.28 -4.83 11.24
N GLN A 12 -37.06 -5.79 12.12
CA GLN A 12 -38.14 -6.65 12.63
C GLN A 12 -39.01 -5.95 13.67
N GLU A 13 -38.46 -4.94 14.34
CA GLU A 13 -39.08 -4.18 15.41
C GLU A 13 -38.79 -2.69 15.27
N LEU A 14 -39.45 -1.88 16.10
CA LEU A 14 -39.18 -0.45 16.16
C LEU A 14 -37.84 -0.18 16.85
N VAL A 15 -36.98 0.57 16.18
CA VAL A 15 -35.73 1.08 16.74
C VAL A 15 -35.75 2.60 16.74
N PRO A 16 -35.05 3.26 17.68
CA PRO A 16 -34.84 4.70 17.62
C PRO A 16 -34.22 5.11 16.28
N VAL A 17 -34.67 6.23 15.70
CA VAL A 17 -34.15 6.75 14.42
C VAL A 17 -32.63 6.93 14.45
N LYS A 18 -32.08 7.36 15.58
CA LYS A 18 -30.63 7.50 15.78
C LYS A 18 -29.89 6.17 15.59
N THR A 19 -30.43 5.09 16.15
CA THR A 19 -29.90 3.72 16.02
C THR A 19 -29.97 3.24 14.57
N ALA A 20 -31.09 3.48 13.89
CA ALA A 20 -31.22 3.15 12.47
C ALA A 20 -30.20 3.90 11.59
N HIS A 21 -30.00 5.20 11.84
CA HIS A 21 -28.99 5.99 11.13
C HIS A 21 -27.57 5.49 11.38
N GLU A 22 -27.24 5.15 12.62
CA GLU A 22 -25.92 4.61 12.96
C GLU A 22 -25.67 3.26 12.28
N LEU A 23 -26.65 2.35 12.31
CA LEU A 23 -26.60 1.09 11.58
C LEU A 23 -26.34 1.33 10.09
N VAL A 24 -27.17 2.15 9.44
CA VAL A 24 -27.09 2.41 8.00
C VAL A 24 -25.74 3.02 7.63
N ARG A 25 -25.22 3.94 8.44
CA ARG A 25 -23.91 4.56 8.22
C ARG A 25 -22.79 3.52 8.25
N VAL A 26 -22.75 2.67 9.27
CA VAL A 26 -21.71 1.63 9.39
C VAL A 26 -21.88 0.56 8.31
N PHE A 27 -23.11 0.11 8.07
CA PHE A 27 -23.44 -0.85 7.02
C PHE A 27 -22.98 -0.36 5.63
N ALA A 28 -23.32 0.89 5.26
CA ALA A 28 -22.93 1.45 3.98
C ALA A 28 -21.40 1.55 3.85
N ALA A 29 -20.70 1.93 4.91
CA ALA A 29 -19.23 1.99 4.92
C ALA A 29 -18.59 0.62 4.73
N GLN A 30 -19.06 -0.42 5.44
CA GLN A 30 -18.53 -1.79 5.29
C GLN A 30 -18.89 -2.39 3.93
N LEU A 31 -20.12 -2.15 3.46
CA LEU A 31 -20.55 -2.62 2.14
C LEU A 31 -19.70 -1.98 1.03
N ALA A 32 -19.39 -0.68 1.11
CA ALA A 32 -18.50 -0.03 0.16
C ALA A 32 -17.07 -0.58 0.22
N ARG A 33 -16.62 -1.02 1.40
CA ARG A 33 -15.28 -1.55 1.62
C ARG A 33 -15.07 -2.92 0.95
N HIS A 34 -15.99 -3.87 1.12
CA HIS A 34 -15.79 -5.25 0.65
C HIS A 34 -16.94 -5.84 -0.17
N GLY A 35 -18.07 -5.16 -0.33
CA GLY A 35 -19.17 -5.56 -1.22
C GLY A 35 -20.02 -6.77 -0.77
N LEU A 36 -19.77 -7.29 0.44
CA LEU A 36 -20.46 -8.45 1.03
C LEU A 36 -21.54 -7.99 2.02
N VAL A 37 -22.80 -8.25 1.70
CA VAL A 37 -23.95 -7.67 2.42
C VAL A 37 -24.19 -8.30 3.80
N ASP A 38 -24.00 -9.61 3.92
CA ASP A 38 -24.13 -10.38 5.15
C ASP A 38 -23.06 -10.00 6.18
N ARG A 39 -21.81 -9.90 5.72
CA ARG A 39 -20.69 -9.43 6.52
C ARG A 39 -20.88 -7.98 6.94
N ALA A 40 -21.27 -7.10 6.01
CA ALA A 40 -21.48 -5.68 6.30
C ALA A 40 -22.56 -5.47 7.36
N LEU A 41 -23.67 -6.22 7.29
CA LEU A 41 -24.71 -6.14 8.32
C LEU A 41 -24.22 -6.67 9.67
N SER A 42 -23.49 -7.79 9.66
CA SER A 42 -22.94 -8.38 10.89
C SER A 42 -21.98 -7.41 11.60
N GLU A 43 -21.09 -6.76 10.85
CA GLU A 43 -20.18 -5.73 11.38
C GLU A 43 -20.94 -4.48 11.84
N ALA A 44 -22.00 -4.07 11.13
CA ALA A 44 -22.82 -2.92 11.50
C ALA A 44 -23.64 -3.12 12.78
N ARG A 45 -23.90 -4.36 13.20
CA ARG A 45 -24.56 -4.67 14.47
C ARG A 45 -23.63 -4.49 15.68
N LEU A 46 -22.31 -4.59 15.51
CA LEU A 46 -21.35 -4.55 16.63
C LEU A 46 -21.44 -3.26 17.45
N PRO A 47 -21.51 -2.05 16.86
CA PRO A 47 -21.63 -0.82 17.65
C PRO A 47 -22.96 -0.70 18.40
N LEU A 48 -24.00 -1.44 17.97
CA LEU A 48 -25.31 -1.44 18.62
C LEU A 48 -25.38 -2.44 19.78
N TYR A 49 -24.36 -3.28 19.95
CA TYR A 49 -24.35 -4.29 21.00
C TYR A 49 -24.24 -3.63 22.38
N SER A 50 -25.25 -3.88 23.22
CA SER A 50 -25.22 -3.50 24.63
C SER A 50 -26.03 -4.51 25.45
N GLN A 51 -25.70 -4.66 26.73
CA GLN A 51 -26.42 -5.60 27.61
C GLN A 51 -27.86 -5.16 27.91
N GLU A 52 -28.19 -3.87 27.74
CA GLU A 52 -29.48 -3.29 28.09
C GLU A 52 -30.40 -3.07 26.88
N ASN A 53 -29.89 -3.23 25.65
CA ASN A 53 -30.64 -2.95 24.42
C ASN A 53 -30.42 -4.04 23.37
N GLU A 54 -31.51 -4.69 22.98
CA GLU A 54 -31.53 -5.74 21.95
C GLU A 54 -31.61 -5.18 20.52
N ALA A 55 -31.49 -3.87 20.32
CA ALA A 55 -31.54 -3.25 18.98
C ALA A 55 -30.50 -3.81 17.98
N TRP A 56 -29.45 -4.50 18.45
CA TRP A 56 -28.49 -5.20 17.58
C TRP A 56 -29.09 -6.43 16.88
N SER A 57 -30.13 -7.06 17.44
CA SER A 57 -30.78 -8.25 16.87
C SER A 57 -31.91 -7.91 15.88
N VAL A 58 -32.47 -6.70 15.98
CA VAL A 58 -33.61 -6.22 15.18
C VAL A 58 -33.37 -6.16 13.66
N PRO A 59 -32.21 -5.71 13.14
CA PRO A 59 -31.99 -5.65 11.71
C PRO A 59 -31.89 -7.06 11.12
N VAL A 60 -32.58 -7.37 10.03
CA VAL A 60 -32.54 -8.67 9.37
C VAL A 60 -32.24 -8.53 7.89
N LEU A 61 -31.43 -9.45 7.37
CA LEU A 61 -31.05 -9.53 5.97
C LEU A 61 -31.87 -10.60 5.24
N PHE A 62 -32.56 -10.18 4.19
CA PHE A 62 -33.11 -11.06 3.17
C PHE A 62 -32.24 -10.93 1.93
N MET A 63 -31.66 -12.02 1.43
CA MET A 63 -30.82 -11.98 0.23
C MET A 63 -31.12 -13.15 -0.71
N ARG A 64 -30.91 -12.92 -2.01
CA ARG A 64 -31.05 -13.94 -3.06
C ARG A 64 -29.70 -14.41 -3.60
N THR A 65 -28.64 -13.64 -3.36
CA THR A 65 -27.27 -13.98 -3.77
C THR A 65 -26.70 -15.04 -2.83
N SER A 66 -26.29 -16.19 -3.35
CA SER A 66 -25.64 -17.24 -2.56
C SER A 66 -24.28 -16.83 -2.00
N THR A 67 -23.62 -15.85 -2.63
CA THR A 67 -22.29 -15.36 -2.23
C THR A 67 -22.34 -14.15 -1.28
N GLY A 68 -23.52 -13.58 -1.03
CA GLY A 68 -23.68 -12.32 -0.31
C GLY A 68 -23.09 -11.08 -1.02
N ARG A 69 -22.51 -11.23 -2.22
CA ARG A 69 -21.86 -10.13 -2.95
C ARG A 69 -22.87 -9.36 -3.78
N ILE A 70 -23.09 -8.09 -3.45
CA ILE A 70 -24.07 -7.22 -4.14
C ILE A 70 -23.44 -5.98 -4.79
N ALA A 71 -22.17 -5.71 -4.48
CA ALA A 71 -21.36 -4.68 -5.15
C ALA A 71 -19.96 -5.23 -5.39
N LEU A 72 -19.30 -4.73 -6.43
CA LEU A 72 -17.85 -4.83 -6.53
C LEU A 72 -17.29 -3.99 -5.38
N GLY A 73 -16.68 -4.63 -4.37
CA GLY A 73 -15.97 -3.92 -3.31
C GLY A 73 -14.83 -3.08 -3.90
N ASN A 74 -14.24 -2.19 -3.10
CA ASN A 74 -13.07 -1.45 -3.56
C ASN A 74 -11.97 -2.45 -3.96
N PRO A 75 -11.55 -2.53 -5.24
CA PRO A 75 -10.60 -3.53 -5.68
C PRO A 75 -9.25 -3.39 -4.96
N VAL A 76 -8.85 -2.15 -4.63
CA VAL A 76 -7.65 -1.90 -3.83
C VAL A 76 -7.78 -2.54 -2.45
N HIS A 77 -8.95 -2.44 -1.81
CA HIS A 77 -9.17 -3.09 -0.53
C HIS A 77 -9.00 -4.61 -0.61
N GLU A 78 -9.53 -5.24 -1.67
CA GLU A 78 -9.35 -6.68 -1.89
C GLU A 78 -7.88 -7.06 -2.11
N ILE A 79 -7.12 -6.25 -2.86
CA ILE A 79 -5.69 -6.47 -3.05
C ILE A 79 -4.93 -6.34 -1.74
N LEU A 80 -5.25 -5.35 -0.89
CA LEU A 80 -4.61 -5.22 0.42
C LEU A 80 -4.89 -6.42 1.32
N GLN A 81 -6.10 -7.01 1.26
CA GLN A 81 -6.39 -8.27 1.96
C GLN A 81 -5.55 -9.43 1.42
N ARG A 82 -5.33 -9.51 0.10
CA ARG A 82 -4.46 -10.52 -0.51
C ARG A 82 -2.99 -10.33 -0.11
N ILE A 83 -2.51 -9.09 -0.03
CA ILE A 83 -1.16 -8.77 0.46
C ILE A 83 -0.99 -9.26 1.90
N ARG A 84 -1.97 -8.98 2.78
CA ARG A 84 -1.97 -9.45 4.18
C ARG A 84 -1.95 -10.97 4.29
N ALA A 85 -2.61 -11.67 3.38
CA ALA A 85 -2.66 -13.13 3.36
C ALA A 85 -1.46 -13.78 2.62
N SER A 86 -0.64 -12.99 1.92
CA SER A 86 0.42 -13.51 1.06
C SER A 86 1.71 -13.80 1.82
N GLY A 87 2.29 -14.98 1.56
CA GLY A 87 3.62 -15.34 2.06
C GLY A 87 4.76 -14.45 1.55
N VAL A 88 4.60 -13.85 0.36
CA VAL A 88 5.59 -12.94 -0.24
C VAL A 88 5.81 -11.70 0.63
N TYR A 89 4.76 -11.27 1.31
CA TYR A 89 4.75 -10.13 2.19
C TYR A 89 4.81 -10.54 3.67
N ALA A 90 4.97 -11.83 4.00
CA ALA A 90 4.90 -12.28 5.38
C ALA A 90 5.96 -11.57 6.24
N ARG A 91 5.56 -11.17 7.46
CA ARG A 91 6.51 -10.68 8.45
C ARG A 91 7.37 -11.84 8.93
N GLU A 92 8.68 -11.70 8.79
CA GLU A 92 9.64 -12.60 9.41
C GLU A 92 9.96 -12.06 10.82
N ASN A 93 9.82 -12.89 11.85
CA ASN A 93 10.23 -12.52 13.21
C ASN A 93 11.76 -12.48 13.26
N LEU A 94 12.35 -11.32 12.99
CA LEU A 94 13.77 -11.09 13.22
C LEU A 94 14.03 -10.95 14.72
N MET A 95 14.89 -11.81 15.26
CA MET A 95 15.28 -11.79 16.67
C MET A 95 16.22 -10.63 17.02
N LEU A 96 16.86 -9.98 16.03
CA LEU A 96 17.81 -8.88 16.24
C LEU A 96 17.67 -7.79 15.16
N PRO A 97 17.62 -6.50 15.53
CA PRO A 97 17.67 -5.41 14.57
C PRO A 97 19.07 -5.33 13.96
N LEU A 98 19.14 -5.40 12.63
CA LEU A 98 20.37 -5.23 11.87
C LEU A 98 20.59 -3.74 11.55
N PRO A 99 21.85 -3.29 11.38
CA PRO A 99 22.16 -1.90 11.08
C PRO A 99 21.68 -1.56 9.66
N ILE A 100 20.67 -0.71 9.58
CA ILE A 100 20.15 -0.14 8.34
C ILE A 100 20.02 1.37 8.57
N ASP A 101 20.30 2.16 7.54
CA ASP A 101 20.15 3.60 7.51
C ASP A 101 19.07 3.99 6.48
N VAL A 102 18.33 5.09 6.73
CA VAL A 102 17.27 5.59 5.83
C VAL A 102 17.65 6.94 5.24
N VAL A 103 18.12 6.98 3.99
CA VAL A 103 18.61 8.18 3.30
C VAL A 103 17.56 8.77 2.37
N HIS A 104 17.21 10.05 2.48
CA HIS A 104 16.34 10.73 1.50
C HIS A 104 17.16 11.39 0.37
N VAL A 105 16.82 11.15 -0.91
CA VAL A 105 17.67 11.58 -2.05
C VAL A 105 17.01 12.54 -3.04
N LEU A 106 15.71 12.41 -3.36
CA LEU A 106 15.00 13.32 -4.26
C LEU A 106 13.87 14.00 -3.48
N GLY A 107 13.90 15.35 -3.39
CA GLY A 107 12.96 16.14 -2.58
C GLY A 107 13.52 17.43 -1.97
N MET A 108 14.80 17.76 -2.21
CA MET A 108 15.54 18.97 -1.78
C MET A 108 15.31 19.35 -0.30
N GLU A 109 16.10 18.77 0.61
CA GLU A 109 17.22 19.47 1.28
C GLU A 109 17.87 18.66 2.43
N ASP A 110 17.20 17.65 3.00
CA ASP A 110 17.78 16.96 4.15
C ASP A 110 18.37 15.59 3.76
N ALA A 111 19.63 15.62 3.35
CA ALA A 111 20.53 14.56 3.83
C ALA A 111 20.78 14.84 5.31
N THR A 112 19.76 14.69 6.16
CA THR A 112 19.98 14.67 7.60
C THR A 112 21.05 13.62 7.79
N ASN A 113 22.21 14.03 8.33
CA ASN A 113 23.34 13.15 8.52
C ASN A 113 22.87 11.98 9.39
N LEU A 114 22.51 10.86 8.77
CA LEU A 114 22.00 9.68 9.48
C LEU A 114 23.02 9.08 10.42
N ARG A 115 24.29 9.48 10.32
CA ARG A 115 25.28 9.24 11.36
C ARG A 115 24.86 9.77 12.74
N GLN A 116 24.02 10.81 12.82
CA GLN A 116 23.44 11.28 14.09
C GLN A 116 22.22 10.46 14.53
N LEU A 117 21.37 9.98 13.61
CA LEU A 117 20.23 9.11 13.95
C LEU A 117 20.69 7.67 14.29
N SER A 118 21.72 7.16 13.61
CA SER A 118 22.32 5.85 13.86
C SER A 118 23.13 5.78 15.15
N GLN A 119 23.61 6.94 15.65
CA GLN A 119 24.25 7.03 16.96
C GLN A 119 23.26 7.03 18.14
N GLU A 120 21.99 7.40 17.93
CA GLU A 120 21.02 7.53 19.03
C GLU A 120 20.00 6.38 19.15
N GLN A 121 19.85 5.46 18.20
CA GLN A 121 18.71 4.53 18.24
C GLN A 121 19.03 3.06 17.95
N ALA A 122 19.05 2.29 19.03
CA ALA A 122 18.67 0.88 19.04
C ALA A 122 17.21 0.72 18.53
N ALA A 123 17.05 -0.29 17.66
CA ALA A 123 15.83 -0.86 17.09
C ALA A 123 15.38 -0.34 15.71
N ALA A 124 15.40 -1.26 14.73
CA ALA A 124 14.94 -1.10 13.34
C ALA A 124 13.54 -0.47 13.18
N ARG A 125 12.68 -0.61 14.19
CA ARG A 125 11.32 -0.06 14.21
C ARG A 125 11.27 1.47 14.08
N LYS A 126 12.28 2.18 14.60
CA LYS A 126 12.33 3.65 14.54
C LYS A 126 12.74 4.20 13.16
N LEU A 127 13.40 3.37 12.35
CA LEU A 127 13.79 3.73 10.98
C LEU A 127 12.60 3.63 10.03
N LEU A 128 11.73 2.63 10.23
CA LEU A 128 10.49 2.47 9.50
C LEU A 128 9.55 3.67 9.75
N GLU A 129 9.42 4.08 11.02
CA GLU A 129 8.70 5.30 11.41
C GLU A 129 9.29 6.54 10.70
N ALA A 130 10.62 6.68 10.68
CA ALA A 130 11.28 7.80 9.99
C ALA A 130 10.98 7.85 8.49
N ALA A 131 10.98 6.70 7.79
CA ALA A 131 10.62 6.65 6.38
C ALA A 131 9.15 7.03 6.14
N THR A 132 8.23 6.53 6.97
CA THR A 132 6.81 6.88 6.90
C THR A 132 6.57 8.36 7.18
N GLU A 133 7.22 8.92 8.19
CA GLU A 133 7.14 10.36 8.52
C GLU A 133 7.60 11.25 7.36
N ILE A 134 8.63 10.85 6.61
CA ILE A 134 9.09 11.60 5.43
C ILE A 134 7.95 11.69 4.39
N PHE A 135 7.24 10.59 4.13
CA PHE A 135 6.13 10.60 3.19
C PHE A 135 4.94 11.43 3.69
N GLU A 136 4.54 11.27 4.94
CA GLU A 136 3.42 12.01 5.54
C GLU A 136 3.67 13.54 5.57
N ARG A 137 4.90 13.97 5.87
CA ARG A 137 5.28 15.39 5.85
C ARG A 137 5.15 15.98 4.45
N HIS A 138 5.48 15.23 3.40
CA HIS A 138 5.40 15.71 2.03
C HIS A 138 3.99 15.71 1.46
N GLU A 139 3.09 14.86 1.97
CA GLU A 139 1.68 14.88 1.57
C GLU A 139 0.96 16.17 2.01
N ASN A 140 1.33 16.71 3.17
CA ASN A 140 0.72 17.91 3.76
C ASN A 140 1.21 19.24 3.14
N GLN A 141 2.18 19.21 2.23
CA GLN A 141 2.66 20.40 1.53
C GLN A 141 1.86 20.63 0.24
N GLU A 142 1.36 21.86 0.03
CA GLU A 142 0.56 22.26 -1.15
C GLU A 142 1.25 21.99 -2.50
N ARG A 143 2.57 21.79 -2.50
CA ARG A 143 3.34 21.28 -3.65
C ARG A 143 3.82 19.88 -3.33
N ARG A 144 3.13 18.84 -3.83
CA ARG A 144 3.60 17.45 -3.81
C ARG A 144 4.97 17.38 -4.47
N ARG A 145 6.03 17.22 -3.65
CA ARG A 145 7.41 17.08 -4.11
C ARG A 145 7.71 15.61 -4.35
N ARG A 146 8.52 15.34 -5.38
CA ARG A 146 9.10 14.02 -5.65
C ARG A 146 9.81 13.57 -4.37
N THR A 147 9.51 12.36 -3.90
CA THR A 147 10.10 11.79 -2.69
C THR A 147 10.67 10.42 -3.03
N LEU A 148 12.00 10.31 -3.02
CA LEU A 148 12.70 9.02 -3.13
C LEU A 148 13.52 8.80 -1.87
N VAL A 149 13.12 7.81 -1.09
CA VAL A 149 13.82 7.33 0.10
C VAL A 149 14.67 6.13 -0.29
N MET A 150 15.88 6.05 0.27
CA MET A 150 16.80 4.94 0.10
C MET A 150 16.99 4.24 1.43
N LEU A 151 16.87 2.92 1.44
CA LEU A 151 17.16 2.08 2.58
C LEU A 151 18.55 1.49 2.39
N VAL A 152 19.52 1.98 3.15
CA VAL A 152 20.94 1.69 2.98
C VAL A 152 21.39 0.74 4.07
N GLY A 153 22.06 -0.35 3.72
CA GLY A 153 22.63 -1.24 4.73
C GLY A 153 23.42 -2.35 4.07
N GLU A 154 24.38 -2.92 4.79
CA GLU A 154 25.25 -3.97 4.26
C GLU A 154 24.46 -5.21 3.83
N ARG A 155 25.09 -6.07 3.02
CA ARG A 155 24.50 -7.37 2.68
C ARG A 155 24.19 -8.18 3.94
N GLY A 156 22.96 -8.68 4.04
CA GLY A 156 22.50 -9.40 5.23
C GLY A 156 21.94 -8.49 6.33
N SER A 157 21.82 -7.18 6.11
CA SER A 157 21.20 -6.25 7.08
C SER A 157 19.66 -6.31 7.13
N ALA A 158 19.03 -7.30 6.50
CA ALA A 158 17.58 -7.49 6.46
C ALA A 158 16.76 -6.35 5.81
N LYS A 159 17.35 -5.62 4.86
CA LYS A 159 16.64 -4.62 4.03
C LYS A 159 15.34 -5.15 3.43
N SER A 160 15.40 -6.34 2.81
CA SER A 160 14.24 -7.01 2.22
C SER A 160 13.14 -7.27 3.24
N THR A 161 13.49 -7.69 4.46
CA THR A 161 12.53 -7.94 5.54
C THR A 161 11.88 -6.64 5.99
N GLN A 162 12.64 -5.55 6.13
CA GLN A 162 12.08 -4.23 6.46
C GLN A 162 11.12 -3.69 5.39
N LEU A 163 11.44 -3.88 4.10
CA LEU A 163 10.50 -3.53 3.02
C LEU A 163 9.20 -4.33 3.10
N ARG A 164 9.28 -5.64 3.42
CA ARG A 164 8.09 -6.48 3.62
C ARG A 164 7.27 -6.03 4.84
N GLU A 165 7.92 -5.66 5.94
CA GLU A 165 7.24 -5.10 7.11
C GLU A 165 6.49 -3.81 6.76
N LEU A 166 7.12 -2.89 6.03
CA LEU A 166 6.49 -1.64 5.58
C LEU A 166 5.28 -1.89 4.67
N ALA A 167 5.38 -2.89 3.79
CA ALA A 167 4.27 -3.30 2.95
C ALA A 167 3.10 -3.87 3.77
N GLN A 168 3.39 -4.69 4.80
CA GLN A 168 2.36 -5.19 5.70
C GLN A 168 1.71 -4.08 6.50
N ASP A 169 2.47 -3.11 6.99
CA ASP A 169 1.94 -1.96 7.70
C ASP A 169 0.99 -1.14 6.82
N ALA A 170 1.41 -0.81 5.59
CA ALA A 170 0.54 -0.12 4.63
C ALA A 170 -0.74 -0.91 4.33
N ALA A 171 -0.67 -2.24 4.28
CA ALA A 171 -1.85 -3.08 4.06
C ALA A 171 -2.76 -3.21 5.30
N LEU A 172 -2.20 -3.08 6.52
CA LEU A 172 -2.95 -3.10 7.78
C LEU A 172 -3.67 -1.76 8.02
N PHE A 173 -2.98 -0.65 7.79
CA PHE A 173 -3.50 0.72 7.98
C PHE A 173 -4.21 1.23 6.72
N TYR A 174 -5.24 0.49 6.29
CA TYR A 174 -6.05 0.88 5.13
C TYR A 174 -6.98 2.06 5.45
N GLU A 175 -6.78 3.17 4.74
CA GLU A 175 -7.70 4.31 4.69
C GLU A 175 -8.51 4.30 3.38
N MET A 176 -9.83 4.43 3.49
CA MET A 176 -10.74 4.40 2.34
C MET A 176 -10.56 5.60 1.40
N ASP A 177 -10.29 6.78 1.96
CA ASP A 177 -10.27 8.03 1.19
C ASP A 177 -8.95 8.22 0.43
N ARG A 178 -7.84 7.74 1.00
CA ARG A 178 -6.48 7.79 0.42
C ARG A 178 -5.77 6.46 0.62
N PRO A 179 -6.19 5.42 -0.12
CA PRO A 179 -5.58 4.11 0.06
C PRO A 179 -4.13 4.11 -0.40
N VAL A 180 -3.25 3.53 0.41
CA VAL A 180 -1.85 3.26 0.06
C VAL A 180 -1.72 1.81 -0.36
N LEU A 181 -1.26 1.56 -1.60
CA LEU A 181 -1.05 0.23 -2.14
C LEU A 181 0.45 -0.07 -2.25
N PRO A 182 1.01 -0.92 -1.37
CA PRO A 182 2.42 -1.28 -1.41
C PRO A 182 2.69 -2.29 -2.53
N VAL A 183 3.81 -2.11 -3.22
CA VAL A 183 4.26 -2.98 -4.32
C VAL A 183 5.74 -3.28 -4.14
N ILE A 184 6.09 -4.53 -3.83
CA ILE A 184 7.48 -4.97 -3.73
C ILE A 184 7.99 -5.39 -5.10
N VAL A 185 8.94 -4.63 -5.63
CA VAL A 185 9.50 -4.80 -6.97
C VAL A 185 10.92 -5.30 -6.84
N ASP A 186 11.16 -6.53 -7.29
CA ASP A 186 12.49 -7.13 -7.29
C ASP A 186 13.28 -6.70 -8.54
N LEU A 187 14.22 -5.77 -8.35
CA LEU A 187 15.06 -5.24 -9.41
C LEU A 187 16.06 -6.25 -9.97
N SER A 188 16.30 -7.38 -9.30
CA SER A 188 17.12 -8.47 -9.89
C SER A 188 16.47 -9.03 -11.17
N ASN A 189 15.15 -8.87 -11.31
CA ASN A 189 14.37 -9.24 -12.50
C ASN A 189 14.21 -8.09 -13.50
N PHE A 190 14.98 -7.01 -13.38
CA PHE A 190 14.85 -5.84 -14.25
C PHE A 190 15.10 -6.20 -15.72
N PRO A 191 14.16 -5.89 -16.63
CA PRO A 191 14.25 -6.35 -18.00
C PRO A 191 15.06 -5.37 -18.87
N PHE A 192 16.39 -5.57 -18.94
CA PHE A 192 17.32 -4.72 -19.69
C PHE A 192 17.11 -4.72 -21.22
N ALA A 193 16.41 -5.73 -21.76
CA ALA A 193 16.19 -5.87 -23.20
C ALA A 193 14.73 -5.65 -23.65
N ALA A 194 13.79 -5.41 -22.73
CA ALA A 194 12.37 -5.39 -23.07
C ALA A 194 11.90 -4.02 -23.59
N SER A 195 11.32 -4.02 -24.80
CA SER A 195 10.51 -2.91 -25.29
C SER A 195 9.05 -3.09 -24.85
N SER A 196 8.65 -2.41 -23.79
CA SER A 196 7.27 -2.32 -23.33
C SER A 196 6.73 -0.90 -23.50
N GLN A 197 5.41 -0.77 -23.71
CA GLN A 197 4.77 0.54 -23.55
C GLN A 197 5.02 1.01 -22.11
N GLY A 198 5.56 2.22 -21.96
CA GLY A 198 5.92 2.78 -20.64
C GLY A 198 7.36 2.51 -20.18
N GLY A 199 8.04 1.52 -20.77
CA GLY A 199 9.44 1.19 -20.49
C GLY A 199 9.63 0.05 -19.49
N PRO A 200 10.88 -0.43 -19.33
CA PRO A 200 11.18 -1.71 -18.69
C PRO A 200 10.76 -1.77 -17.21
N LEU A 201 10.92 -0.68 -16.47
CA LEU A 201 10.53 -0.60 -15.06
C LEU A 201 9.01 -0.69 -14.86
N GLN A 202 8.24 0.03 -15.68
CA GLN A 202 6.78 0.04 -15.57
C GLN A 202 6.19 -1.34 -15.92
N PHE A 203 6.80 -2.04 -16.87
CA PHE A 203 6.46 -3.41 -17.19
C PHE A 203 6.74 -4.37 -16.03
N LEU A 204 7.90 -4.27 -15.39
CA LEU A 204 8.22 -5.07 -14.21
C LEU A 204 7.20 -4.82 -13.09
N ILE A 205 6.89 -3.56 -12.79
CA ILE A 205 5.89 -3.18 -11.78
C ILE A 205 4.51 -3.77 -12.13
N PHE A 206 4.09 -3.64 -13.39
CA PHE A 206 2.81 -4.18 -13.85
C PHE A 206 2.77 -5.71 -13.68
N GLN A 207 3.83 -6.43 -14.03
CA GLN A 207 3.90 -7.88 -13.83
C GLN A 207 3.81 -8.27 -12.35
N THR A 208 4.52 -7.55 -11.48
CA THR A 208 4.43 -7.73 -10.02
C THR A 208 3.00 -7.55 -9.51
N LEU A 209 2.32 -6.48 -9.95
CA LEU A 209 0.95 -6.20 -9.55
C LEU A 209 -0.04 -7.23 -10.12
N ALA A 210 0.09 -7.59 -11.39
CA ALA A 210 -0.80 -8.55 -12.06
C ALA A 210 -0.77 -9.94 -11.39
N ALA A 211 0.36 -10.33 -10.79
CA ALA A 211 0.48 -11.58 -10.04
C ALA A 211 -0.46 -11.63 -8.81
N ILE A 212 -0.74 -10.49 -8.17
CA ILE A 212 -1.65 -10.38 -7.02
C ILE A 212 -3.02 -9.79 -7.38
N TRP A 213 -3.12 -9.12 -8.53
CA TRP A 213 -4.31 -8.50 -9.11
C TRP A 213 -4.54 -9.02 -10.55
N PRO A 214 -5.06 -10.25 -10.73
CA PRO A 214 -5.16 -10.90 -12.04
C PRO A 214 -6.01 -10.15 -13.08
N ASP A 215 -7.01 -9.40 -12.62
CA ASP A 215 -7.92 -8.64 -13.50
C ASP A 215 -7.38 -7.24 -13.87
N LEU A 216 -6.18 -6.88 -13.41
CA LEU A 216 -5.57 -5.58 -13.69
C LEU A 216 -5.16 -5.49 -15.17
N GLN A 217 -5.70 -4.50 -15.86
CA GLN A 217 -5.31 -4.21 -17.24
C GLN A 217 -4.23 -3.12 -17.30
N ALA A 218 -3.37 -3.16 -18.32
CA ALA A 218 -2.27 -2.20 -18.47
C ALA A 218 -2.74 -0.73 -18.55
N ASN A 219 -3.84 -0.48 -19.26
CA ASN A 219 -4.44 0.86 -19.35
C ASN A 219 -5.00 1.36 -18.00
N GLN A 220 -5.55 0.46 -17.17
CA GLN A 220 -6.02 0.78 -15.83
C GLN A 220 -4.85 1.12 -14.92
N PHE A 221 -3.77 0.33 -14.98
CA PHE A 221 -2.53 0.61 -14.25
C PHE A 221 -1.95 1.99 -14.62
N GLU A 222 -1.84 2.30 -15.91
CA GLU A 222 -1.38 3.63 -16.36
C GLU A 222 -2.31 4.77 -15.87
N ALA A 223 -3.62 4.55 -15.89
CA ALA A 223 -4.57 5.54 -15.37
C ALA A 223 -4.37 5.79 -13.85
N MET A 224 -4.11 4.73 -13.08
CA MET A 224 -3.80 4.83 -11.63
C MET A 224 -2.49 5.58 -11.39
N LEU A 225 -1.45 5.32 -12.20
CA LEU A 225 -0.17 6.02 -12.11
C LEU A 225 -0.26 7.53 -12.36
N THR A 226 -1.21 8.00 -13.17
CA THR A 226 -1.30 9.43 -13.54
C THR A 226 -1.94 10.33 -12.48
N GLY A 227 -2.35 9.79 -11.33
CA GLY A 227 -2.91 10.59 -10.22
C GLY A 227 -4.35 11.05 -10.44
N ARG A 228 -5.07 10.45 -11.39
CA ARG A 228 -6.53 10.64 -11.55
C ARG A 228 -7.34 9.92 -10.46
N SER A 229 -6.67 9.18 -9.58
CA SER A 229 -7.26 8.45 -8.46
C SER A 229 -6.67 8.92 -7.14
N SER A 230 -7.39 8.76 -6.03
CA SER A 230 -6.86 9.01 -4.67
C SER A 230 -5.91 7.92 -4.17
N LEU A 231 -5.62 6.91 -4.99
CA LEU A 231 -4.69 5.82 -4.71
C LEU A 231 -3.24 6.33 -4.75
N THR A 232 -2.50 6.04 -3.68
CA THR A 232 -1.06 6.24 -3.62
C THR A 232 -0.39 4.87 -3.73
N PHE A 233 0.44 4.66 -4.75
CA PHE A 233 1.35 3.52 -4.75
C PHE A 233 2.54 3.80 -3.84
N ARG A 234 2.91 2.80 -3.04
CA ARG A 234 4.19 2.74 -2.31
C ARG A 234 5.08 1.71 -2.98
N PHE A 235 5.97 2.15 -3.86
CA PHE A 235 6.89 1.27 -4.57
C PHE A 235 8.11 0.96 -3.70
N LEU A 236 8.36 -0.33 -3.49
CA LEU A 236 9.41 -0.86 -2.64
C LEU A 236 10.38 -1.64 -3.53
N PHE A 237 11.47 -1.00 -3.96
CA PHE A 237 12.46 -1.61 -4.83
C PHE A 237 13.52 -2.34 -4.02
N ASP A 238 13.66 -3.64 -4.28
CA ASP A 238 14.62 -4.52 -3.64
C ASP A 238 15.53 -5.20 -4.68
N GLY A 239 16.56 -5.94 -4.25
CA GLY A 239 17.40 -6.74 -5.14
C GLY A 239 18.37 -5.94 -6.01
N SER A 240 18.53 -4.63 -5.76
CA SER A 240 19.45 -3.79 -6.55
C SER A 240 20.93 -4.16 -6.36
N ASP A 241 21.26 -4.79 -5.23
CA ASP A 241 22.61 -5.23 -4.89
C ASP A 241 23.06 -6.45 -5.70
N ASP A 242 22.12 -7.23 -6.25
CA ASP A 242 22.41 -8.40 -7.08
C ASP A 242 22.66 -8.05 -8.56
N LEU A 243 22.48 -6.77 -8.93
CA LEU A 243 22.76 -6.25 -10.26
C LEU A 243 24.24 -5.89 -10.46
N THR A 244 24.71 -5.93 -11.71
CA THR A 244 26.01 -5.34 -12.07
C THR A 244 25.97 -3.81 -11.93
N ALA A 245 27.13 -3.15 -11.91
CA ALA A 245 27.17 -1.69 -11.79
C ALA A 245 26.44 -0.94 -12.92
N GLU A 246 26.56 -1.42 -14.16
CA GLU A 246 25.88 -0.85 -15.32
C GLU A 246 24.36 -1.06 -15.25
N GLN A 247 23.95 -2.29 -14.92
CA GLN A 247 22.56 -2.65 -14.74
C GLN A 247 21.89 -1.87 -13.60
N ARG A 248 22.57 -1.77 -12.46
CA ARG A 248 22.12 -0.99 -11.30
C ARG A 248 21.98 0.48 -11.65
N PHE A 249 22.95 1.06 -12.36
CA PHE A 249 22.87 2.44 -12.83
C PHE A 249 21.63 2.67 -13.69
N GLU A 250 21.38 1.82 -14.69
CA GLU A 250 20.18 1.96 -15.53
C GLU A 250 18.89 1.82 -14.72
N ALA A 251 18.79 0.78 -13.88
CA ALA A 251 17.60 0.55 -13.06
C ALA A 251 17.31 1.74 -12.14
N TRP A 252 18.32 2.30 -11.49
CA TRP A 252 18.20 3.47 -10.61
C TRP A 252 17.78 4.72 -11.37
N GLN A 253 18.32 4.95 -12.57
CA GLN A 253 17.85 6.04 -13.42
C GLN A 253 16.37 5.88 -13.77
N ARG A 254 15.90 4.66 -14.07
CA ARG A 254 14.47 4.43 -14.33
C ARG A 254 13.61 4.66 -13.09
N VAL A 255 14.06 4.27 -11.90
CA VAL A 255 13.36 4.53 -10.63
C VAL A 255 13.26 6.04 -10.38
N SER A 256 14.37 6.78 -10.54
CA SER A 256 14.38 8.24 -10.41
C SER A 256 13.45 8.92 -11.43
N LEU A 257 13.47 8.46 -12.68
CA LEU A 257 12.58 8.98 -13.73
C LEU A 257 11.11 8.69 -13.41
N LEU A 258 10.79 7.51 -12.88
CA LEU A 258 9.44 7.14 -12.45
C LEU A 258 8.96 8.07 -11.32
N ALA A 259 9.78 8.26 -10.28
CA ALA A 259 9.49 9.17 -9.17
C ALA A 259 9.33 10.62 -9.62
N THR A 260 10.10 11.00 -10.64
CA THR A 260 10.00 12.32 -11.28
C THR A 260 8.69 12.49 -12.05
N ARG A 261 8.27 11.46 -12.77
CA ARG A 261 7.08 11.48 -13.62
C ARG A 261 5.78 11.39 -12.82
N TYR A 262 5.76 10.64 -11.72
CA TYR A 262 4.57 10.42 -10.90
C TYR A 262 4.82 10.82 -9.43
N PRO A 263 5.00 12.12 -9.13
CA PRO A 263 5.45 12.62 -7.82
C PRO A 263 4.45 12.45 -6.66
N HIS A 264 3.26 11.94 -6.92
CA HIS A 264 2.22 11.71 -5.91
C HIS A 264 2.26 10.29 -5.33
N HIS A 265 3.20 9.47 -5.79
CA HIS A 265 3.48 8.15 -5.24
C HIS A 265 4.71 8.19 -4.35
N GLU A 266 4.89 7.14 -3.57
CA GLU A 266 5.98 6.97 -2.62
C GLU A 266 6.98 5.95 -3.16
N TYR A 267 8.26 6.22 -2.99
CA TYR A 267 9.33 5.42 -3.57
C TYR A 267 10.39 5.12 -2.52
N LEU A 268 10.64 3.82 -2.31
CA LEU A 268 11.74 3.33 -1.47
C LEU A 268 12.65 2.41 -2.30
N LEU A 269 13.96 2.62 -2.20
CA LEU A 269 14.97 1.82 -2.89
C LEU A 269 15.99 1.27 -1.89
N ALA A 270 16.06 -0.05 -1.75
CA ALA A 270 17.06 -0.71 -0.92
C ALA A 270 18.39 -0.93 -1.66
N SER A 271 19.51 -0.62 -1.00
CA SER A 271 20.85 -0.92 -1.52
C SER A 271 21.92 -0.98 -0.42
N ASP A 272 23.07 -1.55 -0.79
CA ASP A 272 24.31 -1.51 -0.06
C ASP A 272 24.93 -0.10 -0.05
N PRO A 273 25.50 0.36 1.08
CA PRO A 273 26.18 1.66 1.16
C PRO A 273 27.27 1.86 0.10
N ASP A 274 27.98 0.80 -0.31
CA ASP A 274 29.06 0.91 -1.30
C ASP A 274 28.55 1.31 -2.70
N HIS A 275 27.26 1.10 -2.96
CA HIS A 275 26.63 1.45 -4.23
C HIS A 275 26.06 2.87 -4.25
N LEU A 276 26.06 3.59 -3.12
CA LEU A 276 25.43 4.89 -2.96
C LEU A 276 26.23 6.02 -3.64
N ASP A 277 26.11 6.15 -4.97
CA ASP A 277 26.51 7.37 -5.69
C ASP A 277 25.28 8.19 -6.08
N ARG A 278 25.10 9.35 -5.42
CA ARG A 278 23.97 10.26 -5.67
C ARG A 278 23.87 10.71 -7.13
N ARG A 279 25.00 10.75 -7.86
CA ARG A 279 25.02 11.15 -9.28
C ARG A 279 24.22 10.19 -10.17
N ASN A 280 24.00 8.96 -9.71
CA ASN A 280 23.22 7.95 -10.44
C ASN A 280 21.71 8.23 -10.39
N LEU A 281 21.25 9.12 -9.49
CA LEU A 281 19.83 9.39 -9.24
C LEU A 281 19.39 10.79 -9.70
N THR A 282 20.31 11.69 -10.04
CA THR A 282 20.03 13.12 -10.27
C THR A 282 20.29 13.61 -11.69
N ARG A 283 20.54 12.72 -12.66
CA ARG A 283 20.72 13.09 -14.08
C ARG A 283 19.44 12.92 -14.89
#